data_AF-A0A7S2C643-F1
#
_entry.id   AF-A0A7S2C643-F1
#
_cell.length_a   1.000
_cell.length_b   1.000
_cell.length_c   1.000
_cell.angle_alpha   90.00
_cell.angle_beta   90.00
_cell.angle_gamma   90.00
#
_symmetry.space_group_name_H-M   'P 1'
#
loop_
_entity.id
_entity.type
_entity.pdbx_description
1 polymer ?
#
loop_
_entity_poly.entity_id
_entity_poly.type
_entity_poly.pdbx_seq_one_letter_code
_entity_poly.pdbx_strand_id
1 'polypeptide(L)'
;PHSGTFRITGEAAALQQSAQQEDSDQHLTEEQRGERLNRWAIASAAATAPGLEKMSYQTLFQAAKMRGVSFDLFHNIGCVFTFLDVFHSLFSFLAVEKTPEHCVKRLASAAGTLTEGAAGQQPLQQRGQPGRSGDTADGLSAGDLQMALRMLQRKMADKGAK
;
A
#
# COMPACT_ATOMS: atom_id res chain seq x y z
N PRO A 1 -9.66 34.50 25.31
CA PRO A 1 -10.14 34.75 23.94
C PRO A 1 -9.09 35.49 23.09
N HIS A 2 -8.24 34.75 22.36
CA HIS A 2 -7.55 35.30 21.19
C HIS A 2 -7.51 34.22 20.11
N SER A 3 -8.22 34.53 19.03
CA SER A 3 -8.41 33.73 17.82
C SER A 3 -7.10 33.68 17.03
N GLY A 4 -6.61 32.48 16.77
CA GLY A 4 -5.50 32.22 15.85
C GLY A 4 -6.03 31.52 14.61
N THR A 5 -6.15 32.27 13.51
CA THR A 5 -6.64 31.83 12.21
C THR A 5 -5.79 30.69 11.65
N PHE A 6 -6.36 29.49 11.54
CA PHE A 6 -5.77 28.37 10.80
C PHE A 6 -6.01 28.60 9.31
N ARG A 7 -4.98 29.00 8.55
CA ARG A 7 -5.06 29.09 7.08
C ARG A 7 -4.86 27.70 6.50
N ILE A 8 -5.92 27.15 5.88
CA ILE A 8 -5.86 25.95 5.06
C ILE A 8 -5.14 26.32 3.75
N THR A 9 -3.85 25.96 3.64
CA THR A 9 -3.02 26.14 2.43
C THR A 9 -3.08 24.95 1.47
N GLY A 10 -4.02 24.02 1.66
CA GLY A 10 -4.14 22.80 0.84
C GLY A 10 -4.74 23.02 -0.55
N GLU A 11 -5.77 23.86 -0.68
CA GLU A 11 -6.49 24.02 -1.96
C GLU A 11 -5.69 24.79 -3.01
N ALA A 12 -4.91 25.79 -2.62
CA ALA A 12 -4.08 26.56 -3.56
C ALA A 12 -2.94 25.71 -4.15
N ALA A 13 -2.37 24.81 -3.35
CA ALA A 13 -1.35 23.86 -3.83
C ALA A 13 -1.98 22.82 -4.76
N ALA A 14 -3.15 22.28 -4.42
CA ALA A 14 -3.86 21.32 -5.27
C ALA A 14 -4.26 21.93 -6.62
N LEU A 15 -4.78 23.16 -6.64
CA LEU A 15 -5.19 23.86 -7.87
C LEU A 15 -4.01 24.24 -8.77
N GLN A 16 -2.89 24.71 -8.20
CA GLN A 16 -1.66 24.95 -8.97
C GLN A 16 -1.06 23.64 -9.51
N GLN A 17 -1.20 22.53 -8.78
CA GLN A 17 -0.71 21.22 -9.19
C GLN A 17 -1.55 20.60 -10.31
N SER A 18 -2.88 20.73 -10.26
CA SER A 18 -3.75 20.31 -11.37
C SER A 18 -3.49 21.13 -12.64
N ALA A 19 -3.24 22.44 -12.51
CA ALA A 19 -2.91 23.29 -13.65
C ALA A 19 -1.55 22.94 -14.30
N GLN A 20 -0.53 22.57 -13.51
CA GLN A 20 0.76 22.12 -14.03
C GLN A 20 0.67 20.74 -14.71
N GLN A 21 -0.25 19.89 -14.27
CA GLN A 21 -0.47 18.56 -14.85
C GLN A 21 -1.21 18.64 -16.19
N GLU A 22 -2.18 19.54 -16.33
CA GLU A 22 -2.84 19.84 -17.61
C GLU A 22 -1.86 20.37 -18.66
N ASP A 23 -0.90 21.21 -18.27
CA ASP A 23 0.11 21.78 -19.17
C ASP A 23 1.14 20.73 -19.62
N SER A 24 1.53 19.80 -18.73
CA SER A 24 2.37 18.66 -19.08
C SER A 24 1.65 17.63 -19.98
N ASP A 25 0.36 17.42 -19.78
CA ASP A 25 -0.43 16.49 -20.59
C ASP A 25 -0.76 17.04 -21.99
N GLN A 26 -0.67 18.36 -22.22
CA GLN A 26 -0.87 18.97 -23.54
C GLN A 26 0.27 18.69 -24.53
N HIS A 27 1.47 18.35 -24.04
CA HIS A 27 2.64 18.06 -24.88
C HIS A 27 2.86 16.56 -25.17
N LEU A 28 2.01 15.67 -24.65
CA LEU A 28 2.09 14.24 -24.89
C LEU A 28 1.32 13.84 -26.14
N THR A 29 1.88 12.93 -26.95
CA THR A 29 1.17 12.35 -28.09
C THR A 29 -0.06 11.56 -27.61
N GLU A 30 -1.08 11.40 -28.46
CA GLU A 30 -2.30 10.64 -28.10
C GLU A 30 -2.00 9.22 -27.60
N GLU A 31 -0.97 8.56 -28.15
CA GLU A 31 -0.48 7.26 -27.68
C GLU A 31 0.07 7.33 -26.25
N GLN A 32 0.89 8.34 -25.93
CA GLN A 32 1.45 8.54 -24.58
C GLN A 32 0.36 8.91 -23.56
N ARG A 33 -0.67 9.65 -24.01
CA ARG A 33 -1.85 9.97 -23.18
C ARG A 33 -2.71 8.72 -22.94
N GLY A 34 -2.90 7.88 -23.96
CA GLY A 34 -3.60 6.60 -23.84
C GLY A 34 -2.88 5.59 -22.93
N GLU A 35 -1.55 5.51 -23.03
CA GLU A 35 -0.72 4.71 -22.13
C GLU A 35 -0.73 5.24 -20.70
N ARG A 36 -1.01 6.53 -20.46
CA ARG A 36 -1.20 7.09 -19.12
C ARG A 36 -2.56 6.73 -18.50
N LEU A 37 -3.59 6.53 -19.33
CA LEU A 37 -4.96 6.29 -18.87
C LEU A 37 -5.26 4.81 -18.64
N ASN A 38 -4.65 3.91 -19.40
CA ASN A 38 -4.82 2.48 -19.20
C ASN A 38 -4.00 2.00 -18.00
N ARG A 39 -4.70 1.73 -16.88
CA ARG A 39 -4.11 1.21 -15.65
C ARG A 39 -4.83 -0.06 -15.22
N TRP A 40 -4.03 -0.99 -14.71
CA TRP A 40 -4.54 -2.16 -14.01
C TRP A 40 -4.58 -1.86 -12.52
N ALA A 41 -5.62 -2.37 -11.86
CA ALA A 41 -5.74 -2.30 -10.42
C ALA A 41 -6.06 -3.69 -9.86
N ILE A 42 -5.32 -4.11 -8.82
CA ILE A 42 -5.59 -5.34 -8.08
C ILE A 42 -5.76 -5.00 -6.61
N ALA A 43 -6.91 -5.36 -6.07
CA ALA A 43 -7.19 -5.28 -4.64
C ALA A 43 -6.82 -6.60 -3.96
N SER A 44 -6.19 -6.52 -2.79
CA SER A 44 -6.06 -7.67 -1.91
C SER A 44 -7.36 -7.88 -1.13
N ALA A 45 -7.59 -9.11 -0.69
CA ALA A 45 -8.55 -9.35 0.39
C ALA A 45 -8.09 -8.58 1.65
N ALA A 46 -9.06 -8.24 2.50
CA ALA A 46 -8.76 -7.73 3.82
C ALA A 46 -8.04 -8.82 4.63
N ALA A 47 -6.96 -8.43 5.30
CA ALA A 47 -6.15 -9.33 6.10
C ALA A 47 -5.87 -8.73 7.48
N THR A 48 -5.66 -9.60 8.46
CA THR A 48 -5.27 -9.23 9.82
C THR A 48 -3.76 -9.16 9.93
N ALA A 49 -3.22 -8.03 10.41
CA ALA A 49 -1.80 -7.84 10.71
C ALA A 49 -1.62 -7.58 12.21
N PRO A 50 -1.44 -8.63 13.03
CA PRO A 50 -1.07 -8.46 14.43
C PRO A 50 0.23 -7.66 14.55
N GLY A 51 0.26 -6.69 15.46
CA GLY A 51 1.36 -5.75 15.66
C GLY A 51 1.22 -4.44 14.87
N LEU A 52 0.36 -4.39 13.85
CA LEU A 52 0.08 -3.14 13.13
C LEU A 52 -0.74 -2.18 14.00
N GLU A 53 -1.52 -2.68 14.96
CA GLU A 53 -2.26 -1.87 15.94
C GLU A 53 -1.36 -0.99 16.82
N LYS A 54 -0.07 -1.32 16.90
CA LYS A 54 0.93 -0.57 17.68
C LYS A 54 1.71 0.43 16.82
N MET A 55 1.57 0.36 15.50
CA MET A 55 2.27 1.23 14.57
C MET A 55 1.42 2.47 14.26
N SER A 56 1.99 3.66 14.41
CA SER A 56 1.31 4.88 13.98
C SER A 56 1.15 4.91 12.46
N TYR A 57 0.05 5.50 11.97
CA TYR A 57 -0.17 5.71 10.53
C TYR A 57 0.98 6.45 9.85
N GLN A 58 1.57 7.42 10.55
CA GLN A 58 2.70 8.19 10.05
C GLN A 58 3.92 7.29 9.82
N THR A 59 4.24 6.40 10.76
CA THR A 59 5.34 5.44 10.63
C THR A 59 5.08 4.46 9.49
N LEU A 60 3.86 3.93 9.40
CA LEU A 60 3.46 3.02 8.34
C LEU A 60 3.61 3.67 6.95
N PHE A 61 3.04 4.86 6.79
CA PHE A 61 3.11 5.61 5.53
C PHE A 61 4.55 5.99 5.18
N GLN A 62 5.36 6.38 6.16
CA GLN A 62 6.76 6.69 5.94
C GLN A 62 7.54 5.46 5.48
N ALA A 63 7.33 4.30 6.11
CA ALA A 63 7.95 3.04 5.67
C ALA A 63 7.53 2.68 4.24
N ALA A 64 6.24 2.81 3.93
CA ALA A 64 5.72 2.58 2.58
C ALA A 64 6.33 3.54 1.54
N LYS A 65 6.48 4.81 1.89
CA LYS A 65 7.11 5.83 1.05
C LYS A 65 8.59 5.54 0.81
N MET A 66 9.35 5.22 1.86
CA MET A 66 10.78 4.90 1.76
C MET A 66 11.05 3.65 0.92
N ARG A 67 10.10 2.72 0.87
CA ARG A 67 10.18 1.52 0.01
C ARG A 67 9.59 1.71 -1.38
N GLY A 68 9.14 2.92 -1.73
CA GLY A 68 8.57 3.22 -3.04
C GLY A 68 7.26 2.46 -3.35
N VAL A 69 6.56 1.97 -2.32
CA VAL A 69 5.32 1.22 -2.50
C VAL A 69 4.09 2.12 -2.44
N SER A 70 4.16 3.29 -1.79
CA SER A 70 3.03 4.23 -1.71
C SER A 70 2.55 4.71 -3.08
N PHE A 71 1.26 5.04 -3.18
CA PHE A 71 0.67 5.63 -4.38
C PHE A 71 1.30 6.98 -4.74
N ASP A 72 1.71 7.11 -6.00
CA ASP A 72 2.24 8.33 -6.60
C ASP A 72 1.19 8.93 -7.55
N LEU A 73 0.73 10.13 -7.20
CA LEU A 73 -0.28 10.88 -7.96
C LEU A 73 0.24 11.34 -9.32
N PHE A 74 1.55 11.58 -9.47
CA PHE A 74 2.11 12.05 -10.73
C PHE A 74 2.14 10.96 -11.79
N HIS A 75 2.46 9.74 -11.38
CA HIS A 75 2.59 8.60 -12.28
C HIS A 75 1.31 7.73 -12.34
N ASN A 76 0.36 7.97 -11.43
CA ASN A 76 -0.83 7.15 -11.21
C ASN A 76 -0.47 5.67 -11.01
N ILE A 77 0.56 5.43 -10.20
CA ILE A 77 1.12 4.11 -9.91
C ILE A 77 1.43 4.01 -8.42
N GLY A 78 1.15 2.87 -7.82
CA GLY A 78 1.55 2.57 -6.45
C GLY A 78 0.50 1.78 -5.69
N CYS A 79 0.68 1.67 -4.36
CA CYS A 79 -0.29 1.05 -3.47
C CYS A 79 -1.04 2.10 -2.65
N VAL A 80 -2.36 1.98 -2.66
CA VAL A 80 -3.25 2.61 -1.70
C VAL A 80 -3.48 1.62 -0.56
N PHE A 81 -3.36 2.11 0.67
CA PHE A 81 -3.60 1.35 1.90
C PHE A 81 -4.98 1.72 2.40
N THR A 82 -5.85 0.74 2.54
CA THR A 82 -7.11 0.94 3.25
C THR A 82 -6.99 0.25 4.61
N PHE A 83 -7.22 1.03 5.66
CA PHE A 83 -7.14 0.54 7.02
C PHE A 83 -8.45 0.89 7.72
N LEU A 84 -9.06 -0.11 8.35
CA LEU A 84 -10.28 0.08 9.11
C LEU A 84 -9.90 0.37 10.57
N ASP A 85 -9.96 1.64 10.94
CA ASP A 85 -9.64 2.15 12.29
C ASP A 85 -10.34 1.35 13.39
N VAL A 86 -11.60 0.95 13.16
CA VAL A 86 -12.43 0.21 14.13
C VAL A 86 -11.84 -1.15 14.51
N PHE A 87 -11.09 -1.79 13.61
CA PHE A 87 -10.54 -3.13 13.83
C PHE A 87 -9.04 -3.13 14.13
N HIS A 88 -8.38 -1.96 14.16
CA HIS A 88 -6.96 -1.68 14.45
C HIS A 88 -5.88 -2.63 13.85
N SER A 89 -6.27 -3.63 13.08
CA SER A 89 -5.44 -4.74 12.60
C SER A 89 -5.87 -5.21 11.21
N LEU A 90 -7.04 -4.74 10.73
CA LEU A 90 -7.58 -5.11 9.43
C LEU A 90 -7.12 -4.11 8.37
N PHE A 91 -6.42 -4.61 7.35
CA PHE A 91 -5.91 -3.80 6.25
C PHE A 91 -6.24 -4.47 4.91
N SER A 92 -6.37 -3.68 3.86
CA SER A 92 -6.31 -4.17 2.48
C SER A 92 -5.48 -3.24 1.59
N PHE A 93 -4.91 -3.78 0.53
CA PHE A 93 -4.13 -3.04 -0.43
C PHE A 93 -4.86 -2.92 -1.75
N LEU A 94 -4.68 -1.80 -2.43
CA LEU A 94 -5.01 -1.65 -3.83
C LEU A 94 -3.73 -1.23 -4.56
N ALA A 95 -3.19 -2.09 -5.43
CA ALA A 95 -2.07 -1.75 -6.28
C ALA A 95 -2.54 -1.32 -7.65
N VAL A 96 -2.03 -0.19 -8.13
CA VAL A 96 -2.29 0.37 -9.46
C VAL A 96 -0.98 0.39 -10.23
N GLU A 97 -0.95 -0.22 -11.41
CA GLU A 97 0.23 -0.39 -12.24
C GLU A 97 -0.10 -0.45 -13.73
N LYS A 98 0.94 -0.40 -14.57
CA LYS A 98 0.78 -0.51 -16.05
C LYS A 98 0.39 -1.91 -16.51
N THR A 99 0.72 -2.95 -15.75
CA THR A 99 0.41 -4.35 -16.06
C THR A 99 -0.08 -5.09 -14.82
N PRO A 100 -0.87 -6.17 -14.98
CA PRO A 100 -1.31 -6.99 -13.85
C PRO A 100 -0.12 -7.65 -13.12
N GLU A 101 0.95 -8.03 -13.84
CA GLU A 101 2.13 -8.62 -13.22
C GLU A 101 2.83 -7.64 -12.29
N HIS A 102 2.91 -6.37 -12.70
CA HIS A 102 3.45 -5.31 -11.87
C HIS A 102 2.57 -5.03 -10.66
N CYS A 103 1.24 -5.10 -10.79
CA CYS A 103 0.33 -4.99 -9.65
C CYS A 103 0.67 -6.03 -8.56
N VAL A 104 0.81 -7.31 -8.93
CA VAL A 104 1.13 -8.36 -7.93
C VAL A 104 2.55 -8.20 -7.38
N LYS A 105 3.53 -7.79 -8.22
CA LYS A 105 4.89 -7.45 -7.78
C LYS A 105 4.85 -6.42 -6.65
N ARG A 106 4.08 -5.35 -6.88
CA ARG A 106 3.92 -4.25 -5.95
C ARG A 106 3.15 -4.64 -4.69
N LEU A 107 2.06 -5.41 -4.83
CA LEU A 107 1.30 -5.94 -3.69
C LEU A 107 2.16 -6.75 -2.73
N ALA A 108 3.02 -7.66 -3.23
CA ALA A 108 3.84 -8.46 -2.30
C ALA A 108 4.96 -7.63 -1.65
N SER A 109 5.47 -6.60 -2.33
CA SER A 109 6.41 -5.65 -1.72
C SER A 109 5.73 -4.85 -0.60
N ALA A 110 4.49 -4.40 -0.81
CA ALA A 110 3.69 -3.73 0.20
C ALA A 110 3.36 -4.66 1.39
N ALA A 111 2.97 -5.91 1.12
CA ALA A 111 2.74 -6.92 2.15
C ALA A 111 4.02 -7.19 2.97
N GLY A 112 5.18 -7.31 2.30
CA GLY A 112 6.48 -7.40 2.98
C GLY A 112 6.76 -6.23 3.91
N THR A 113 6.46 -5.01 3.44
CA THR A 113 6.65 -3.79 4.23
C THR A 113 5.86 -3.81 5.53
N LEU A 114 4.61 -4.29 5.50
CA LEU A 114 3.79 -4.45 6.71
C LEU A 114 4.36 -5.49 7.66
N THR A 115 4.73 -6.67 7.15
CA THR A 115 5.24 -7.76 7.98
C THR A 115 6.56 -7.39 8.68
N GLU A 116 7.44 -6.64 8.00
CA GLU A 116 8.69 -6.16 8.58
C GLU A 116 8.48 -5.00 9.56
N GLY A 117 7.53 -4.11 9.26
CA GLY A 117 7.15 -3.03 10.17
C GLY A 117 6.60 -3.55 11.50
N ALA A 118 5.82 -4.63 11.46
CA ALA A 118 5.32 -5.31 12.66
C ALA A 118 6.43 -6.06 13.43
N ALA A 119 7.42 -6.63 12.73
CA ALA A 119 8.52 -7.36 13.35
C ALA A 119 9.57 -6.43 14.02
N GLY A 120 9.81 -5.24 13.46
CA GLY A 120 10.81 -4.28 13.95
C GLY A 120 10.49 -3.64 15.30
N GLN A 121 9.27 -3.80 15.82
CA GLN A 121 8.86 -3.35 17.15
C GLN A 121 8.68 -4.49 18.16
N GLN A 122 9.19 -5.69 17.90
CA GLN A 122 9.28 -6.67 18.97
C GLN A 122 10.39 -6.26 19.95
N PRO A 123 10.08 -5.91 21.22
CA PRO A 123 11.11 -5.90 22.24
C PRO A 123 11.68 -7.31 22.34
N LEU A 124 12.98 -7.39 22.61
CA LEU A 124 13.79 -8.59 22.73
C LEU A 124 13.36 -9.45 23.96
N GLN A 125 12.12 -9.92 24.01
CA GLN A 125 11.61 -10.78 25.07
C GLN A 125 10.27 -11.40 24.65
N GLN A 126 10.34 -12.58 24.03
CA GLN A 126 9.56 -13.77 24.43
C GLN A 126 9.82 -14.89 23.41
N ARG A 127 11.06 -15.38 23.41
CA ARG A 127 11.39 -16.71 22.88
C ARG A 127 10.98 -17.73 23.94
N GLY A 128 9.72 -18.14 23.94
CA GLY A 128 9.25 -19.27 24.74
C GLY A 128 7.95 -19.03 25.50
N GLN A 129 6.81 -19.08 24.82
CA GLN A 129 5.57 -19.57 25.42
C GLN A 129 4.79 -20.39 24.38
N PRO A 130 4.60 -21.71 24.60
CA PRO A 130 3.59 -22.48 23.89
C PRO A 130 2.28 -22.33 24.67
N GLY A 131 1.28 -21.69 24.07
CA GLY A 131 -0.07 -21.65 24.66
C GLY A 131 -0.71 -20.27 24.64
N ARG A 132 -1.18 -19.85 23.47
CA ARG A 132 -2.31 -18.93 23.36
C ARG A 132 -3.06 -19.21 22.06
N SER A 133 -3.74 -20.36 22.03
CA SER A 133 -4.94 -20.54 21.24
C SER A 133 -6.10 -19.93 22.03
N GLY A 134 -6.89 -19.08 21.40
CA GLY A 134 -8.10 -18.53 22.02
C GLY A 134 -8.54 -17.20 21.41
N ASP A 135 -8.66 -17.15 20.09
CA ASP A 135 -9.88 -16.73 19.41
C ASP A 135 -9.68 -16.96 17.92
N THR A 136 -10.65 -17.62 17.30
CA THR A 136 -10.70 -17.92 15.88
C THR A 136 -10.70 -16.61 15.09
N ALA A 137 -9.51 -16.12 14.72
CA ALA A 137 -9.40 -15.26 13.57
C ALA A 137 -9.65 -16.14 12.34
N ASP A 138 -10.93 -16.37 12.01
CA ASP A 138 -11.40 -16.96 10.75
C ASP A 138 -11.12 -16.00 9.56
N GLY A 139 -9.95 -15.36 9.57
CA GLY A 139 -9.57 -14.30 8.65
C GLY A 139 -8.16 -14.52 8.11
N LEU A 140 -7.96 -14.12 6.87
CA LEU A 140 -6.66 -14.16 6.19
C LEU A 140 -5.63 -13.34 6.99
N SER A 141 -4.48 -13.91 7.35
CA SER A 141 -3.42 -13.12 8.00
C SER A 141 -2.56 -12.38 6.98
N ALA A 142 -1.82 -11.36 7.43
CA ALA A 142 -0.82 -10.65 6.60
C ALA A 142 0.27 -11.59 6.08
N GLY A 143 0.65 -12.59 6.88
CA GLY A 143 1.60 -13.63 6.48
C GLY A 143 1.05 -14.51 5.38
N ASP A 144 -0.22 -14.94 5.48
CA ASP A 144 -0.89 -15.73 4.45
C ASP A 144 -1.00 -14.95 3.15
N LEU A 145 -1.38 -13.67 3.23
CA LEU A 145 -1.44 -12.79 2.08
C LEU A 145 -0.07 -12.62 1.41
N GLN A 146 0.99 -12.40 2.21
CA GLN A 146 2.35 -12.28 1.70
C GLN A 146 2.80 -13.57 1.00
N MET A 147 2.51 -14.73 1.58
CA MET A 147 2.83 -16.03 1.00
C MET A 147 2.07 -16.27 -0.31
N ALA A 148 0.75 -16.02 -0.32
CA ALA A 148 -0.09 -16.16 -1.51
C ALA A 148 0.39 -15.25 -2.66
N LEU A 149 0.74 -13.99 -2.36
CA LEU A 149 1.26 -13.05 -3.35
C LEU A 149 2.62 -13.49 -3.89
N ARG A 150 3.53 -14.01 -3.04
CA ARG A 150 4.81 -14.57 -3.49
C ARG A 150 4.62 -15.79 -4.40
N MET A 151 3.67 -16.66 -4.08
CA MET A 151 3.33 -17.81 -4.93
C MET A 151 2.77 -17.36 -6.28
N LEU A 152 1.88 -16.36 -6.29
CA LEU A 152 1.32 -15.80 -7.51
C LEU A 152 2.40 -15.15 -8.38
N GLN A 153 3.33 -14.40 -7.79
CA GLN A 153 4.47 -13.83 -8.52
C GLN A 153 5.31 -14.88 -9.22
N ARG A 154 5.64 -15.99 -8.53
CA ARG A 154 6.40 -17.11 -9.12
C ARG A 154 5.65 -17.73 -10.30
N LYS A 155 4.36 -18.03 -10.12
CA LYS A 155 3.51 -18.60 -11.16
C LYS A 155 3.41 -17.72 -12.41
N MET A 156 3.41 -16.39 -12.24
CA MET A 156 3.40 -15.46 -13.38
C MET A 156 4.76 -15.35 -14.04
N ALA A 157 5.86 -15.40 -13.28
CA ALA A 157 7.20 -15.45 -13.85
C ALA A 157 7.42 -16.70 -14.71
N ASP A 158 6.92 -17.86 -14.26
CA ASP A 158 7.03 -19.12 -14.99
C ASP A 158 6.22 -19.13 -16.30
N LYS A 159 5.11 -18.37 -16.36
CA LYS A 159 4.30 -18.23 -17.58
C LYS A 159 4.94 -17.32 -18.63
N GLY A 160 5.79 -16.38 -18.23
CA GLY A 160 6.48 -15.47 -19.16
C GLY A 160 7.76 -16.05 -19.77
N ALA A 161 8.21 -17.22 -19.31
CA ALA A 161 9.43 -17.90 -19.78
C ALA A 161 9.17 -18.98 -20.86
N LYS A 162 7.92 -19.12 -21.32
CA LYS A 162 7.52 -19.99 -22.43
C LYS A 162 7.00 -19.14 -23.58
#